data_AF-A0A494UWS1-F1
#
_entry.id   AF-A0A494UWS1-F1
#
_cell.length_a   1.000
_cell.length_b   1.000
_cell.length_c   1.000
_cell.angle_alpha   90.00
_cell.angle_beta   90.00
_cell.angle_gamma   90.00
#
_symmetry.space_group_name_H-M   'P 1'
#
loop_
_entity.id
_entity.type
_entity.pdbx_description
1 polymer ?
#
loop_
_entity_poly.entity_id
_entity_poly.type
_entity_poly.pdbx_seq_one_letter_code
_entity_poly.pdbx_strand_id
1 'polypeptide(L)'
;MVDQSACPFCVIVAGGDSSARLVYRTQEVTAFFPLEQATRGHTLVVPNRHVSDLTDLNAVEGRDLGEALLRAAHAIRSALAPDGLNVIQSTGAAATQTVPHVHFHLVPRWSGDRMVLRWPAGAAEDGQAQSQTLAAIQSALFNEVSVVGPEDRRQHLAFIQAIITRMSQASSSSKAWLLPIVTATYGYAITKSSIFVALLGLLAVLVFGVLDANYLKQERAFRKLYDEVAAGRSIPAFSLNPALASPAGSRVNYWPDWPDIRSWAVAPVYGPLLLAGMGIGAWLLYR
;
A
#
# COMPACT_ATOMS: atom_id res chain seq x y z
N MET A 1 -13.16 -1.21 -35.56
CA MET A 1 -14.32 -1.81 -34.85
C MET A 1 -14.39 -3.24 -35.30
N VAL A 2 -13.98 -4.19 -34.45
CA VAL A 2 -14.08 -5.62 -34.75
C VAL A 2 -15.56 -5.99 -34.69
N ASP A 3 -16.03 -6.68 -35.72
CA ASP A 3 -17.40 -7.15 -35.83
C ASP A 3 -17.69 -8.20 -34.74
N GLN A 4 -18.43 -7.81 -33.70
CA GLN A 4 -18.82 -8.69 -32.60
C GLN A 4 -19.66 -9.89 -33.07
N SER A 5 -20.34 -9.79 -34.22
CA SER A 5 -21.14 -10.87 -34.78
C SER A 5 -20.29 -12.01 -35.37
N ALA A 6 -19.02 -11.72 -35.70
CA ALA A 6 -18.06 -12.72 -36.19
C ALA A 6 -17.28 -13.42 -35.06
N CYS A 7 -17.37 -12.95 -33.81
CA CYS A 7 -16.64 -13.55 -32.69
C CYS A 7 -17.39 -14.77 -32.13
N PRO A 8 -16.81 -15.98 -32.16
CA PRO A 8 -17.50 -17.19 -31.68
C PRO A 8 -17.82 -17.13 -30.18
N PHE A 9 -16.99 -16.45 -29.37
CA PHE A 9 -17.24 -16.33 -27.94
C PHE A 9 -18.38 -15.35 -27.65
N CYS A 10 -18.50 -14.25 -28.40
CA CYS A 10 -19.65 -13.36 -28.30
C CYS A 10 -20.97 -14.09 -28.64
N VAL A 11 -20.96 -14.95 -29.67
CA VAL A 11 -22.13 -15.80 -30.01
C VAL A 11 -22.49 -16.73 -28.84
N ILE A 12 -21.51 -17.39 -28.22
CA ILE A 12 -21.75 -18.26 -27.06
C ILE A 12 -22.29 -17.46 -25.87
N VAL A 13 -21.66 -16.32 -25.54
CA VAL A 13 -22.08 -15.42 -24.45
C VAL A 13 -23.52 -14.94 -24.65
N ALA A 14 -23.87 -14.55 -25.88
CA ALA A 14 -25.23 -14.14 -26.25
C ALA A 14 -26.24 -15.30 -26.27
N GLY A 15 -25.79 -16.55 -26.14
CA GLY A 15 -26.65 -17.75 -26.19
C GLY A 15 -27.06 -18.16 -27.62
N GLY A 16 -26.34 -17.68 -28.64
CA GLY A 16 -26.60 -18.00 -30.05
C GLY A 16 -26.09 -19.39 -30.48
N ASP A 17 -25.24 -20.04 -29.68
CA ASP A 17 -24.74 -21.40 -29.94
C ASP A 17 -25.37 -22.41 -28.96
N SER A 18 -26.30 -23.22 -29.47
CA SER A 18 -26.99 -24.26 -28.69
C SER A 18 -26.14 -25.51 -28.43
N SER A 19 -25.02 -25.67 -29.13
CA SER A 19 -24.09 -26.79 -28.95
C SER A 19 -23.10 -26.52 -27.80
N ALA A 20 -22.92 -25.25 -27.42
CA ALA A 20 -22.00 -24.82 -26.38
C ALA A 20 -22.32 -25.48 -25.02
N ARG A 21 -21.30 -26.08 -24.41
CA ARG A 21 -21.41 -26.69 -23.08
C ARG A 21 -21.04 -25.68 -22.00
N LEU A 22 -22.03 -24.92 -21.53
CA LEU A 22 -21.85 -23.93 -20.47
C LEU A 22 -21.57 -24.63 -19.12
N VAL A 23 -20.54 -24.15 -18.41
CA VAL A 23 -20.24 -24.56 -17.03
C VAL A 23 -21.01 -23.66 -16.07
N TYR A 24 -20.94 -22.34 -16.26
CA TYR A 24 -21.81 -21.36 -15.60
C TYR A 24 -21.74 -20.01 -16.32
N ARG A 25 -22.68 -19.13 -15.97
CA ARG A 25 -22.75 -17.76 -16.47
C ARG A 25 -23.12 -16.81 -15.34
N THR A 26 -22.45 -15.67 -15.29
CA THR A 26 -22.83 -14.50 -14.49
C THR A 26 -23.15 -13.34 -15.43
N GLN A 27 -23.46 -12.17 -14.86
CA GLN A 27 -23.67 -10.96 -15.62
C GLN A 27 -22.40 -10.52 -16.39
N GLU A 28 -21.22 -10.74 -15.82
CA GLU A 28 -19.95 -10.22 -16.37
C GLU A 28 -19.05 -11.29 -17.00
N VAL A 29 -19.24 -12.57 -16.66
CA VAL A 29 -18.34 -13.66 -17.09
C VAL A 29 -19.15 -14.89 -17.50
N THR A 30 -18.68 -15.58 -18.53
CA THR A 30 -19.21 -16.89 -18.95
C THR A 30 -18.08 -17.91 -18.95
N ALA A 31 -18.35 -19.11 -18.43
CA ALA A 31 -17.45 -20.25 -18.48
C ALA A 31 -18.08 -21.42 -19.26
N PHE A 32 -17.31 -22.03 -20.17
CA PHE A 32 -17.80 -23.09 -21.06
C PHE A 32 -16.66 -24.00 -21.53
N PHE A 33 -16.99 -25.20 -22.03
CA PHE A 33 -15.98 -26.06 -22.62
C PHE A 33 -15.60 -25.60 -24.03
N PRO A 34 -14.31 -25.59 -24.38
CA PRO A 34 -13.89 -25.41 -25.76
C PRO A 34 -14.36 -26.61 -26.60
N LEU A 35 -14.44 -26.40 -27.91
CA LEU A 35 -14.78 -27.45 -28.88
C LEU A 35 -13.81 -28.64 -28.77
N GLU A 36 -12.50 -28.34 -28.68
CA GLU A 36 -11.46 -29.34 -28.47
C GLU A 36 -10.84 -29.18 -27.08
N GLN A 37 -11.09 -30.17 -26.22
CA GLN A 37 -10.53 -30.18 -24.87
C GLN A 37 -9.11 -30.75 -24.88
N ALA A 38 -8.16 -30.01 -24.28
CA ALA A 38 -6.78 -30.48 -24.11
C ALA A 38 -6.71 -31.67 -23.14
N THR A 39 -7.51 -31.60 -22.07
CA THR A 39 -7.72 -32.67 -21.08
C THR A 39 -9.17 -32.63 -20.61
N ARG A 40 -9.62 -33.71 -19.94
CA ARG A 40 -10.97 -33.79 -19.39
C ARG A 40 -11.25 -32.62 -18.43
N GLY A 41 -12.30 -31.85 -18.72
CA GLY A 41 -12.71 -30.71 -17.89
C GLY A 41 -12.02 -29.39 -18.25
N HIS A 42 -11.29 -29.35 -19.36
CA HIS A 42 -10.76 -28.10 -19.92
C HIS A 42 -11.90 -27.10 -20.08
N THR A 43 -11.81 -25.97 -19.37
CA THR A 43 -12.85 -24.94 -19.32
C THR A 43 -12.26 -23.59 -19.71
N LEU A 44 -12.93 -22.88 -20.61
CA LEU A 44 -12.63 -21.48 -20.90
C LEU A 44 -13.43 -20.58 -19.97
N VAL A 45 -12.81 -19.51 -19.48
CA VAL A 45 -13.46 -18.43 -18.73
C VAL A 45 -13.23 -17.12 -19.48
N VAL A 46 -14.31 -16.45 -19.87
CA VAL A 46 -14.25 -15.25 -20.75
C VAL A 46 -15.11 -14.11 -20.18
N PRO A 47 -14.70 -12.83 -20.34
CA PRO A 47 -15.58 -11.72 -20.04
C PRO A 47 -16.74 -11.71 -21.04
N ASN A 48 -17.92 -11.30 -20.59
CA ASN A 48 -19.09 -11.19 -21.46
C ASN A 48 -18.93 -10.01 -22.44
N ARG A 49 -18.23 -8.94 -22.04
CA ARG A 49 -17.79 -7.90 -22.97
C ARG A 49 -16.70 -8.45 -23.88
N HIS A 50 -16.79 -8.11 -25.17
CA HIS A 50 -15.72 -8.37 -26.11
C HIS A 50 -14.49 -7.50 -25.80
N VAL A 51 -13.38 -8.16 -25.46
CA VAL A 51 -12.07 -7.52 -25.21
C VAL A 51 -11.04 -8.38 -25.91
N SER A 52 -10.30 -7.87 -26.88
CA SER A 52 -9.35 -8.68 -27.65
C SER A 52 -8.01 -8.88 -26.94
N ASP A 53 -7.57 -7.85 -26.23
CA ASP A 53 -6.29 -7.80 -25.54
C ASP A 53 -6.50 -7.80 -24.02
N LEU A 54 -5.63 -8.50 -23.29
CA LEU A 54 -5.69 -8.52 -21.82
C LEU A 54 -5.44 -7.13 -21.23
N THR A 55 -4.59 -6.31 -21.87
CA THR A 55 -4.26 -4.96 -21.36
C THR A 55 -5.43 -3.98 -21.49
N ASP A 56 -6.47 -4.33 -22.25
CA ASP A 56 -7.68 -3.53 -22.43
C ASP A 56 -8.80 -3.86 -21.44
N LEU A 57 -8.54 -4.77 -20.48
CA LEU A 57 -9.43 -5.01 -19.36
C LEU A 57 -9.37 -3.85 -18.37
N ASN A 58 -10.52 -3.42 -17.89
CA ASN A 58 -10.56 -2.50 -16.75
C ASN A 58 -10.40 -3.25 -15.41
N ALA A 59 -10.16 -2.52 -14.32
CA ALA A 59 -9.91 -3.10 -13.01
C ALA A 59 -11.09 -3.93 -12.45
N VAL A 60 -12.33 -3.55 -12.80
CA VAL A 60 -13.55 -4.26 -12.37
C VAL A 60 -13.64 -5.60 -13.09
N GLU A 61 -13.44 -5.62 -14.41
CA GLU A 61 -13.44 -6.84 -15.21
C GLU A 61 -12.31 -7.78 -14.81
N GLY A 62 -11.11 -7.25 -14.56
CA GLY A 62 -9.98 -8.04 -14.08
C GLY A 62 -10.27 -8.72 -12.75
N ARG A 63 -10.91 -8.01 -11.80
CA ARG A 63 -11.36 -8.57 -10.52
C ARG A 63 -12.39 -9.68 -10.74
N ASP A 64 -13.44 -9.40 -11.51
CA ASP A 64 -14.56 -10.32 -11.70
C ASP A 64 -14.12 -11.59 -12.47
N LEU A 65 -13.22 -11.45 -13.43
CA LEU A 65 -12.55 -12.58 -14.09
C LEU A 65 -11.70 -13.41 -13.12
N GLY A 66 -10.93 -12.76 -12.24
CA GLY A 66 -10.14 -13.43 -11.21
C GLY A 66 -11.00 -14.25 -10.25
N GLU A 67 -12.11 -13.69 -9.77
CA GLU A 67 -13.08 -14.40 -8.93
C GLU A 67 -13.71 -15.58 -9.66
N ALA A 68 -14.13 -15.36 -10.91
CA ALA A 68 -14.70 -16.39 -11.76
C ALA A 68 -13.72 -17.57 -12.01
N LEU A 69 -12.44 -17.28 -12.21
CA LEU A 69 -11.39 -18.28 -12.37
C LEU A 69 -11.23 -19.13 -11.12
N LEU A 70 -11.15 -18.50 -9.95
CA LEU A 70 -11.06 -19.21 -8.68
C LEU A 70 -12.26 -20.11 -8.46
N ARG A 71 -13.47 -19.61 -8.70
CA ARG A 71 -14.71 -20.39 -8.57
C ARG A 71 -14.72 -21.61 -9.50
N ALA A 72 -14.38 -21.42 -10.77
CA ALA A 72 -14.31 -22.49 -11.76
C ALA A 72 -13.25 -23.55 -11.38
N ALA A 73 -12.06 -23.12 -10.95
CA ALA A 73 -11.00 -24.02 -10.50
C ALA A 73 -11.44 -24.87 -9.30
N HIS A 74 -12.13 -24.28 -8.31
CA HIS A 74 -12.66 -25.03 -7.16
C HIS A 74 -13.72 -26.06 -7.58
N ALA A 75 -14.62 -25.68 -8.49
CA ALA A 75 -15.64 -26.60 -9.00
C ALA A 75 -15.01 -27.78 -9.75
N ILE A 76 -14.04 -27.51 -10.62
CA ILE A 76 -13.27 -28.53 -11.34
C ILE A 76 -12.56 -29.47 -10.38
N ARG A 77 -11.86 -28.95 -9.36
CA ARG A 77 -11.16 -29.79 -8.37
C ARG A 77 -12.12 -30.68 -7.61
N SER A 78 -13.26 -30.14 -7.21
CA SER A 78 -14.27 -30.88 -6.45
C SER A 78 -14.93 -31.98 -7.29
N ALA A 79 -15.15 -31.72 -8.58
CA ALA A 79 -15.84 -32.65 -9.47
C ALA A 79 -14.94 -33.73 -10.07
N LEU A 80 -13.65 -33.43 -10.30
CA LEU A 80 -12.75 -34.30 -11.08
C LEU A 80 -11.52 -34.78 -10.31
N ALA A 81 -11.19 -34.17 -9.16
CA ALA A 81 -9.99 -34.47 -8.37
C ALA A 81 -8.70 -34.63 -9.22
N PRO A 82 -8.33 -33.63 -10.05
CA PRO A 82 -7.08 -33.69 -10.82
C PRO A 82 -5.86 -33.53 -9.91
N ASP A 83 -4.71 -34.05 -10.34
CA ASP A 83 -3.43 -33.92 -9.64
C ASP A 83 -2.92 -32.46 -9.65
N GLY A 84 -3.34 -31.68 -10.65
CA GLY A 84 -3.00 -30.27 -10.78
C GLY A 84 -3.90 -29.51 -11.73
N LEU A 85 -3.62 -28.21 -11.91
CA LEU A 85 -4.30 -27.32 -12.84
C LEU A 85 -3.29 -26.41 -13.52
N ASN A 86 -3.44 -26.20 -14.83
CA ASN A 86 -2.85 -25.05 -15.51
C ASN A 86 -3.91 -23.97 -15.70
N VAL A 87 -3.50 -22.72 -15.47
CA VAL A 87 -4.24 -21.52 -15.89
C VAL A 87 -3.40 -20.87 -16.99
N ILE A 88 -3.96 -20.77 -18.19
CA ILE A 88 -3.22 -20.25 -19.36
C ILE A 88 -4.06 -19.15 -20.00
N GLN A 89 -3.43 -18.03 -20.31
CA GLN A 89 -4.01 -16.98 -21.11
C GLN A 89 -2.95 -16.50 -22.10
N SER A 90 -3.42 -16.21 -23.32
CA SER A 90 -2.59 -15.78 -24.43
C SER A 90 -3.10 -14.44 -24.95
N THR A 91 -2.21 -13.46 -25.05
CA THR A 91 -2.47 -12.14 -25.64
C THR A 91 -1.62 -11.96 -26.90
N GLY A 92 -2.28 -11.78 -28.04
CA GLY A 92 -1.64 -11.63 -29.34
C GLY A 92 -1.24 -12.96 -30.00
N ALA A 93 -1.10 -12.92 -31.32
CA ALA A 93 -0.84 -14.11 -32.14
C ALA A 93 0.50 -14.80 -31.80
N ALA A 94 1.54 -14.02 -31.49
CA ALA A 94 2.85 -14.55 -31.08
C ALA A 94 2.78 -15.36 -29.77
N ALA A 95 1.83 -15.04 -28.89
CA ALA A 95 1.57 -15.78 -27.67
C ALA A 95 0.53 -16.89 -27.86
N THR A 96 0.23 -17.29 -29.11
CA THR A 96 -0.72 -18.34 -29.51
C THR A 96 -2.21 -18.05 -29.26
N GLN A 97 -2.61 -16.77 -29.21
CA GLN A 97 -4.03 -16.42 -29.17
C GLN A 97 -4.68 -16.64 -30.55
N THR A 98 -5.68 -17.53 -30.63
CA THR A 98 -6.40 -17.84 -31.88
C THR A 98 -7.73 -17.13 -32.02
N VAL A 99 -8.46 -16.95 -30.91
CA VAL A 99 -9.67 -16.13 -30.86
C VAL A 99 -9.34 -14.80 -30.18
N PRO A 100 -9.47 -13.64 -30.87
CA PRO A 100 -9.16 -12.32 -30.32
C PRO A 100 -10.29 -11.83 -29.40
N HIS A 101 -10.53 -12.60 -28.33
CA HIS A 101 -11.40 -12.31 -27.21
C HIS A 101 -10.71 -12.91 -25.99
N VAL A 102 -10.41 -12.14 -24.94
CA VAL A 102 -9.70 -12.58 -23.75
C VAL A 102 -10.36 -13.84 -23.19
N HIS A 103 -9.57 -14.90 -23.06
CA HIS A 103 -10.04 -16.15 -22.51
C HIS A 103 -8.93 -16.80 -21.70
N PHE A 104 -9.33 -17.33 -20.56
CA PHE A 104 -8.45 -18.09 -19.69
C PHE A 104 -8.81 -19.56 -19.80
N HIS A 105 -7.81 -20.38 -20.09
CA HIS A 105 -7.90 -21.82 -20.06
C HIS A 105 -7.66 -22.32 -18.64
N LEU A 106 -8.64 -23.00 -18.06
CA LEU A 106 -8.46 -23.84 -16.88
C LEU A 106 -8.35 -25.29 -17.35
N VAL A 107 -7.13 -25.84 -17.26
CA VAL A 107 -6.81 -27.17 -17.79
C VAL A 107 -6.46 -28.12 -16.64
N PRO A 108 -7.35 -29.06 -16.27
CA PRO A 108 -7.07 -30.08 -15.25
C PRO A 108 -5.95 -31.01 -15.71
N ARG A 109 -5.02 -31.35 -14.82
CA ARG A 109 -3.84 -32.15 -15.13
C ARG A 109 -3.83 -33.45 -14.35
N TRP A 110 -3.35 -34.51 -15.00
CA TRP A 110 -3.08 -35.81 -14.38
C TRP A 110 -1.67 -36.26 -14.70
N SER A 111 -1.05 -36.99 -13.77
CA SER A 111 0.24 -37.61 -14.01
C SER A 111 0.20 -38.48 -15.27
N GLY A 112 1.06 -38.18 -16.25
CA GLY A 112 1.13 -38.89 -17.53
C GLY A 112 0.08 -38.48 -18.58
N ASP A 113 -0.64 -37.36 -18.38
CA ASP A 113 -1.49 -36.82 -19.45
C ASP A 113 -0.66 -36.39 -20.69
N ARG A 114 -1.37 -36.17 -21.81
CA ARG A 114 -0.73 -35.88 -23.11
C ARG A 114 -0.36 -34.41 -23.28
N MET A 115 -0.71 -33.53 -22.33
CA MET A 115 -0.48 -32.10 -22.48
C MET A 115 0.97 -31.76 -22.15
N VAL A 116 1.65 -31.09 -23.07
CA VAL A 116 3.06 -30.72 -22.91
C VAL A 116 3.19 -29.21 -22.86
N LEU A 117 3.73 -28.68 -21.76
CA LEU A 117 4.18 -27.29 -21.64
C LEU A 117 5.70 -27.31 -21.57
N ARG A 118 6.38 -26.68 -22.53
CA ARG A 118 7.85 -26.63 -22.58
C ARG A 118 8.34 -25.24 -22.27
N TRP A 119 9.18 -25.13 -21.25
CA TRP A 119 10.02 -23.96 -21.05
C TRP A 119 11.32 -24.14 -21.83
N PRO A 120 11.77 -23.15 -22.63
CA PRO A 120 13.03 -23.25 -23.35
C PRO A 120 14.20 -23.32 -22.36
N ALA A 121 15.08 -24.30 -22.52
CA ALA A 121 16.32 -24.40 -21.74
C ALA A 121 17.36 -23.42 -22.29
N GLY A 122 18.14 -22.79 -21.39
CA GLY A 122 19.24 -21.90 -21.78
C GLY A 122 18.82 -20.53 -22.34
N ALA A 123 17.56 -20.13 -22.19
CA ALA A 123 17.07 -18.82 -22.62
C ALA A 123 17.37 -17.67 -21.63
N ALA A 124 18.20 -17.92 -20.60
CA ALA A 124 18.56 -16.90 -19.63
C ALA A 124 19.53 -15.88 -20.24
N GLU A 125 19.18 -14.60 -20.14
CA GLU A 125 20.07 -13.50 -20.49
C GLU A 125 21.25 -13.42 -19.52
N ASP A 126 22.31 -12.71 -19.92
CA ASP A 126 23.37 -12.35 -18.99
C ASP A 126 22.85 -11.41 -17.87
N GLY A 127 23.57 -11.35 -16.74
CA GLY A 127 23.12 -10.60 -15.57
C GLY A 127 23.02 -9.08 -15.78
N GLN A 128 23.76 -8.52 -16.75
CA GLN A 128 23.71 -7.10 -17.05
C GLN A 128 22.47 -6.77 -17.89
N ALA A 129 22.21 -7.54 -18.95
CA ALA A 129 21.00 -7.45 -19.76
C ALA A 129 19.74 -7.62 -18.90
N GLN A 130 19.72 -8.63 -18.02
CA GLN A 130 18.61 -8.85 -17.10
C GLN A 130 18.36 -7.65 -16.17
N SER A 131 19.43 -7.02 -15.66
CA SER A 131 19.32 -5.84 -14.79
C SER A 131 18.79 -4.62 -15.55
N GLN A 132 19.16 -4.45 -16.82
CA GLN A 132 18.63 -3.37 -17.68
C GLN A 132 17.16 -3.57 -17.99
N THR A 133 16.76 -4.79 -18.36
CA THR A 133 15.36 -5.18 -18.61
C THR A 133 14.51 -4.97 -17.36
N LEU A 134 15.01 -5.36 -16.18
CA LEU A 134 14.33 -5.12 -14.90
C LEU A 134 14.08 -3.62 -14.67
N ALA A 135 15.10 -2.79 -14.83
CA ALA A 135 14.99 -1.34 -14.65
C ALA A 135 13.98 -0.73 -15.63
N ALA A 136 13.98 -1.17 -16.89
CA ALA A 136 13.02 -0.72 -17.90
C ALA A 136 11.58 -1.05 -17.49
N ILE A 137 11.30 -2.31 -17.10
CA ILE A 137 9.95 -2.73 -16.67
C ILE A 137 9.51 -1.98 -15.41
N GLN A 138 10.40 -1.84 -14.41
CA GLN A 138 10.09 -1.08 -13.19
C GLN A 138 9.77 0.38 -13.49
N SER A 139 10.55 1.02 -14.37
CA SER A 139 10.27 2.40 -14.76
C SER A 139 8.93 2.54 -15.49
N ALA A 140 8.56 1.61 -16.38
CA ALA A 140 7.25 1.62 -17.04
C ALA A 140 6.10 1.38 -16.04
N LEU A 141 6.25 0.43 -15.12
CA LEU A 141 5.23 0.09 -14.12
C LEU A 141 4.88 1.27 -13.21
N PHE A 142 5.86 2.13 -12.91
CA PHE A 142 5.67 3.27 -12.01
C PHE A 142 5.56 4.61 -12.75
N ASN A 143 5.89 4.71 -14.05
CA ASN A 143 5.69 5.91 -14.85
C ASN A 143 4.21 6.13 -15.23
N GLU A 144 3.42 5.06 -15.43
CA GLU A 144 1.99 5.21 -15.75
C GLU A 144 1.09 5.43 -14.51
N VAL A 145 1.61 5.27 -13.29
CA VAL A 145 0.82 5.42 -12.04
C VAL A 145 1.03 6.75 -11.32
N SER A 146 1.76 7.71 -11.89
CA SER A 146 1.82 9.04 -11.28
C SER A 146 2.07 10.18 -12.27
N VAL A 147 1.17 10.39 -13.22
CA VAL A 147 0.89 11.76 -13.64
C VAL A 147 0.09 12.39 -12.50
N VAL A 148 0.76 12.74 -11.40
CA VAL A 148 0.16 13.54 -10.35
C VAL A 148 -0.16 14.88 -11.01
N GLY A 149 -1.45 15.12 -11.27
CA GLY A 149 -1.87 16.39 -11.83
C GLY A 149 -1.41 17.53 -10.92
N PRO A 150 -1.29 18.77 -11.43
CA PRO A 150 -1.02 19.93 -10.57
C PRO A 150 -2.03 20.05 -9.42
N GLU A 151 -3.26 19.57 -9.61
CA GLU A 151 -4.29 19.51 -8.57
C GLU A 151 -4.03 18.40 -7.53
N ASP A 152 -3.71 17.18 -7.96
CA ASP A 152 -3.38 16.07 -7.04
C ASP A 152 -2.15 16.42 -6.19
N ARG A 153 -1.18 17.13 -6.77
CA ARG A 153 -0.01 17.63 -6.06
C ARG A 153 -0.40 18.67 -5.01
N ARG A 154 -1.29 19.61 -5.35
CA ARG A 154 -1.83 20.56 -4.38
C ARG A 154 -2.56 19.85 -3.24
N GLN A 155 -3.37 18.84 -3.56
CA GLN A 155 -4.10 18.08 -2.57
C GLN A 155 -3.17 17.24 -1.67
N HIS A 156 -2.13 16.63 -2.24
CA HIS A 156 -1.09 15.91 -1.49
C HIS A 156 -0.35 16.86 -0.54
N LEU A 157 0.06 18.05 -1.02
CA LEU A 157 0.65 19.09 -0.18
C LEU A 157 -0.32 19.54 0.92
N ALA A 158 -1.61 19.68 0.62
CA ALA A 158 -2.62 20.04 1.61
C ALA A 158 -2.77 18.99 2.72
N PHE A 159 -2.71 17.69 2.38
CA PHE A 159 -2.73 16.61 3.38
C PHE A 159 -1.49 16.63 4.27
N ILE A 160 -0.30 16.82 3.68
CA ILE A 160 0.94 16.93 4.46
C ILE A 160 0.87 18.16 5.38
N GLN A 161 0.41 19.29 4.87
CA GLN A 161 0.24 20.53 5.64
C GLN A 161 -0.73 20.36 6.81
N ALA A 162 -1.83 19.62 6.63
CA ALA A 162 -2.76 19.31 7.71
C ALA A 162 -2.10 18.52 8.85
N ILE A 163 -1.20 17.58 8.53
CA ILE A 163 -0.43 16.84 9.56
C ILE A 163 0.53 17.77 10.29
N ILE A 164 1.28 18.61 9.56
CA ILE A 164 2.20 19.61 10.15
C ILE A 164 1.45 20.50 11.15
N THR A 165 0.28 21.03 10.75
CA THR A 165 -0.56 21.86 11.61
C THR A 165 -1.02 21.10 12.86
N ARG A 166 -1.44 19.83 12.73
CA ARG A 166 -1.84 19.01 13.88
C ARG A 166 -0.69 18.73 14.85
N MET A 167 0.53 18.48 14.35
CA MET A 167 1.71 18.27 15.19
C MET A 167 2.09 19.54 15.96
N SER A 168 2.08 20.69 15.28
CA SER A 168 2.33 21.99 15.90
C SER A 168 1.27 22.34 16.98
N GLN A 169 0.00 22.05 16.72
CA GLN A 169 -1.08 22.25 17.69
C GLN A 169 -0.95 21.30 18.89
N ALA A 170 -0.56 20.04 18.68
CA ALA A 170 -0.33 19.09 19.75
C ALA A 170 0.87 19.49 20.63
N SER A 171 1.95 20.00 20.02
CA SER A 171 3.10 20.59 20.71
C SER A 171 2.69 21.78 21.59
N SER A 172 1.87 22.69 21.07
CA SER A 172 1.37 23.85 21.82
C SER A 172 0.43 23.44 22.96
N SER A 173 -0.46 22.47 22.70
CA SER A 173 -1.40 21.93 23.70
C SER A 173 -0.65 21.26 24.84
N SER A 174 0.42 20.51 24.55
CA SER A 174 1.25 19.86 25.58
C SER A 174 1.79 20.87 26.60
N LYS A 175 2.28 22.01 26.12
CA LYS A 175 2.74 23.12 26.99
C LYS A 175 1.59 23.71 27.82
N ALA A 176 0.43 23.92 27.19
CA ALA A 176 -0.74 24.48 27.84
C ALA A 176 -1.30 23.56 28.95
N TRP A 177 -1.30 22.24 28.74
CA TRP A 177 -1.73 21.26 29.74
C TRP A 177 -0.70 21.09 30.87
N LEU A 178 0.59 21.19 30.57
CA LEU A 178 1.63 21.06 31.59
C LEU A 178 1.58 22.20 32.61
N LEU A 179 1.35 23.44 32.19
CA LEU A 179 1.49 24.61 33.05
C LEU A 179 0.56 24.58 34.29
N PRO A 180 -0.75 24.24 34.19
CA PRO A 180 -1.61 24.05 35.35
C PRO A 180 -1.16 22.89 36.25
N ILE A 181 -0.73 21.77 35.66
CA ILE A 181 -0.25 20.60 36.41
C ILE A 181 0.96 20.98 37.27
N VAL A 182 1.94 21.68 36.67
CA VAL A 182 3.15 22.12 37.37
C VAL A 182 2.82 23.16 38.43
N THR A 183 1.97 24.14 38.10
CA THR A 183 1.54 25.17 39.06
C THR A 183 0.87 24.54 40.29
N ALA A 184 -0.05 23.59 40.07
CA ALA A 184 -0.74 22.90 41.15
C ALA A 184 0.20 22.00 41.96
N THR A 185 1.01 21.18 41.30
CA THR A 185 1.92 20.23 41.97
C THR A 185 3.00 20.95 42.76
N TYR A 186 3.69 21.93 42.17
CA TYR A 186 4.73 22.69 42.87
C TYR A 186 4.15 23.57 43.98
N GLY A 187 3.02 24.24 43.74
CA GLY A 187 2.34 25.03 44.78
C GLY A 187 1.88 24.17 45.96
N TYR A 188 1.30 23.00 45.68
CA TYR A 188 0.89 22.06 46.72
C TYR A 188 2.09 21.45 47.47
N ALA A 189 3.16 21.09 46.75
CA ALA A 189 4.37 20.56 47.36
C ALA A 189 4.98 21.53 48.37
N ILE A 190 5.03 22.83 48.04
CA ILE A 190 5.53 23.89 48.93
C ILE A 190 4.61 24.03 50.16
N THR A 191 3.30 24.12 49.95
CA THR A 191 2.33 24.39 51.04
C THR A 191 2.17 23.21 52.00
N LYS A 192 2.27 21.97 51.52
CA LYS A 192 2.14 20.76 52.34
C LYS A 192 3.48 20.12 52.71
N SER A 193 4.59 20.74 52.31
CA SER A 193 5.95 20.21 52.53
C SER A 193 6.10 18.75 52.10
N SER A 194 5.57 18.41 50.92
CA SER A 194 5.55 17.04 50.41
C SER A 194 6.48 16.87 49.22
N ILE A 195 7.61 16.18 49.45
CA ILE A 195 8.59 15.88 48.41
C ILE A 195 8.01 15.01 47.29
N PHE A 196 7.12 14.09 47.61
CA PHE A 196 6.50 13.20 46.62
C PHE A 196 5.67 13.98 45.60
N VAL A 197 5.02 15.08 46.01
CA VAL A 197 4.26 15.92 45.09
C VAL A 197 5.20 16.78 44.22
N ALA A 198 6.35 17.21 44.74
CA ALA A 198 7.38 17.87 43.93
C ALA A 198 7.95 16.93 42.86
N LEU A 199 8.23 15.67 43.22
CA LEU A 199 8.69 14.64 42.28
C LEU A 199 7.64 14.31 41.22
N LEU A 200 6.35 14.31 41.58
CA LEU A 200 5.26 14.14 40.62
C LEU A 200 5.22 15.26 39.58
N GLY A 201 5.42 16.52 40.01
CA GLY A 201 5.53 17.65 39.10
C GLY A 201 6.75 17.53 38.17
N LEU A 202 7.92 17.14 38.71
CA LEU A 202 9.12 16.88 37.91
C LEU A 202 8.91 15.79 36.86
N LEU A 203 8.28 14.68 37.24
CA LEU A 203 7.94 13.60 36.33
C LEU A 203 7.01 14.09 35.21
N ALA A 204 6.00 14.90 35.54
CA ALA A 204 5.11 15.49 34.55
C ALA A 204 5.88 16.37 33.55
N VAL A 205 6.81 17.22 34.02
CA VAL A 205 7.64 18.05 33.14
C VAL A 205 8.49 17.19 32.20
N LEU A 206 9.10 16.10 32.70
CA LEU A 206 9.89 15.18 31.87
C LEU A 206 9.03 14.49 30.80
N VAL A 207 7.88 13.93 31.18
CA VAL A 207 6.99 13.21 30.27
C VAL A 207 6.47 14.15 29.17
N PHE A 208 5.96 15.32 29.55
CA PHE A 208 5.47 16.30 28.57
C PHE A 208 6.61 16.85 27.69
N GLY A 209 7.81 17.03 28.24
CA GLY A 209 8.98 17.46 27.47
C GLY A 209 9.40 16.46 26.40
N VAL A 210 9.41 15.15 26.72
CA VAL A 210 9.68 14.08 25.74
C VAL A 210 8.59 14.02 24.67
N LEU A 211 7.33 14.11 25.08
CA LEU A 211 6.17 14.06 24.17
C LEU A 211 6.17 15.25 23.19
N ASP A 212 6.48 16.44 23.68
CA ASP A 212 6.59 17.66 22.88
C ASP A 212 7.79 17.62 21.92
N ALA A 213 8.95 17.14 22.39
CA ALA A 213 10.11 16.92 21.51
C ALA A 213 9.79 15.90 20.40
N ASN A 214 8.98 14.88 20.68
CA ASN A 214 8.54 13.94 19.65
C ASN A 214 7.60 14.61 18.63
N TYR A 215 6.65 15.45 19.07
CA TYR A 215 5.82 16.20 18.12
C TYR A 215 6.65 17.11 17.21
N LEU A 216 7.65 17.80 17.76
CA LEU A 216 8.57 18.63 16.98
C LEU A 216 9.35 17.80 15.94
N LYS A 217 9.83 16.62 16.33
CA LYS A 217 10.54 15.70 15.42
C LYS A 217 9.65 15.26 14.26
N GLN A 218 8.41 14.84 14.56
CA GLN A 218 7.44 14.47 13.53
C GLN A 218 7.12 15.65 12.61
N GLU A 219 6.90 16.84 13.18
CA GLU A 219 6.65 18.06 12.41
C GLU A 219 7.79 18.35 11.40
N ARG A 220 9.05 18.28 11.85
CA ARG A 220 10.23 18.46 10.98
C ARG A 220 10.31 17.41 9.88
N ALA A 221 10.00 16.15 10.18
CA ALA A 221 10.01 15.07 9.20
C ALA A 221 8.94 15.29 8.12
N PHE A 222 7.73 15.71 8.50
CA PHE A 222 6.68 16.05 7.54
C PHE A 222 6.95 17.35 6.77
N ARG A 223 7.61 18.34 7.37
CA ARG A 223 8.10 19.53 6.64
C ARG A 223 9.09 19.14 5.54
N LYS A 224 10.03 18.24 5.85
CA LYS A 224 10.95 17.72 4.84
C LYS A 224 10.21 16.99 3.71
N LEU A 225 9.21 16.17 4.06
CA LEU A 225 8.35 15.53 3.06
C LEU A 225 7.60 16.55 2.19
N TYR A 226 7.06 17.59 2.80
CA TYR A 226 6.41 18.70 2.11
C TYR A 226 7.35 19.35 1.10
N ASP A 227 8.57 19.70 1.53
CA ASP A 227 9.58 20.36 0.69
C ASP A 227 9.97 19.48 -0.51
N GLU A 228 10.09 18.17 -0.33
CA GLU A 228 10.44 17.23 -1.40
C GLU A 228 9.29 17.07 -2.42
N VAL A 229 8.04 17.01 -1.96
CA VAL A 229 6.85 17.02 -2.84
C VAL A 229 6.71 18.38 -3.55
N ALA A 230 7.02 19.48 -2.87
CA ALA A 230 7.03 20.83 -3.43
C ALA A 230 8.21 21.07 -4.40
N ALA A 231 9.31 20.33 -4.28
CA ALA A 231 10.43 20.32 -5.23
C ALA A 231 10.16 19.43 -6.45
N GLY A 232 9.17 18.53 -6.38
CA GLY A 232 8.78 17.67 -7.50
C GLY A 232 9.62 16.40 -7.63
N ARG A 233 10.22 15.92 -6.54
CA ARG A 233 10.82 14.58 -6.52
C ARG A 233 9.76 13.50 -6.69
N SER A 234 10.18 12.32 -7.18
CA SER A 234 9.35 11.13 -7.39
C SER A 234 8.94 10.47 -6.06
N ILE A 235 8.03 11.12 -5.34
CA ILE A 235 7.36 10.55 -4.17
C ILE A 235 5.99 10.02 -4.63
N PRO A 236 5.61 8.78 -4.25
CA PRO A 236 4.29 8.22 -4.58
C PRO A 236 3.16 9.17 -4.17
N ALA A 237 2.18 9.32 -5.07
CA ALA A 237 1.03 10.21 -4.89
C ALA A 237 0.30 9.91 -3.57
N PHE A 238 -0.07 10.97 -2.85
CA PHE A 238 -0.79 10.89 -1.57
C PHE A 238 -0.07 10.09 -0.47
N SER A 239 1.21 9.77 -0.64
CA SER A 239 2.00 9.12 0.40
C SER A 239 2.20 10.06 1.59
N LEU A 240 1.80 9.60 2.77
CA LEU A 240 1.98 10.32 4.05
C LEU A 240 3.11 9.70 4.88
N ASN A 241 4.10 9.11 4.21
CA ASN A 241 5.25 8.49 4.85
C ASN A 241 6.48 9.42 4.80
N PRO A 242 6.86 10.07 5.91
CA PRO A 242 8.01 10.98 5.93
C PRO A 242 9.36 10.27 5.76
N ALA A 243 9.43 8.94 5.89
CA ALA A 243 10.65 8.17 5.63
C ALA A 243 11.10 8.27 4.15
N LEU A 244 10.16 8.54 3.23
CA LEU A 244 10.47 8.70 1.80
C LEU A 244 11.27 9.99 1.51
N ALA A 245 11.22 10.96 2.41
CA ALA A 245 12.04 12.17 2.33
C ALA A 245 13.43 11.98 2.99
N SER A 246 13.70 10.82 3.57
CA SER A 246 14.97 10.50 4.23
C SER A 246 15.88 9.69 3.30
N PRO A 247 17.22 9.76 3.46
CA PRO A 247 18.13 8.94 2.66
C PRO A 247 17.79 7.45 2.76
N ALA A 248 17.99 6.71 1.66
CA ALA A 248 17.76 5.27 1.61
C ALA A 248 18.55 4.54 2.71
N GLY A 249 17.89 3.64 3.45
CA GLY A 249 18.49 2.93 4.58
C GLY A 249 18.47 3.66 5.93
N SER A 250 17.86 4.84 6.00
CA SER A 250 17.61 5.51 7.28
C SER A 250 16.69 4.67 8.18
N ARG A 251 17.11 4.41 9.42
CA ARG A 251 16.27 3.74 10.42
C ARG A 251 15.23 4.71 10.94
N VAL A 252 13.97 4.27 11.01
CA VAL A 252 12.89 5.06 11.63
C VAL A 252 13.11 5.06 13.14
N ASN A 253 13.47 6.21 13.70
CA ASN A 253 13.54 6.41 15.15
C ASN A 253 12.29 7.16 15.62
N TYR A 254 11.46 6.51 16.44
CA TYR A 254 10.23 7.07 16.99
C TYR A 254 10.43 7.87 18.29
N TRP A 255 11.63 7.85 18.86
CA TRP A 255 11.97 8.64 20.05
C TRP A 255 12.62 9.97 19.66
N PRO A 256 12.41 11.05 20.42
CA PRO A 256 13.06 12.33 20.16
C PRO A 256 14.58 12.19 20.29
N ASP A 257 15.31 12.85 19.39
CA ASP A 257 16.77 12.89 19.48
C ASP A 257 17.22 14.05 20.39
N TRP A 258 18.46 14.01 20.86
CA TRP A 258 19.04 15.08 21.68
C TRP A 258 18.87 16.50 21.09
N PRO A 259 19.01 16.71 19.76
CA PRO A 259 18.76 18.02 19.14
C PRO A 259 17.29 18.48 19.22
N ASP A 260 16.32 17.57 19.31
CA ASP A 260 14.90 17.91 19.44
C ASP A 260 14.60 18.39 20.87
N ILE A 261 15.16 17.72 21.87
CA ILE A 261 15.02 18.10 23.29
C ILE A 261 15.68 19.45 23.57
N ARG A 262 16.87 19.71 22.99
CA ARG A 262 17.58 21.00 23.12
C ARG A 262 17.09 22.09 22.18
N SER A 263 16.04 21.82 21.40
CA SER A 263 15.52 22.80 20.46
C SER A 263 14.99 24.05 21.17
N TRP A 264 15.00 25.18 20.45
CA TRP A 264 14.45 26.44 20.94
C TRP A 264 12.95 26.36 21.28
N ALA A 265 12.22 25.41 20.68
CA ALA A 265 10.80 25.22 20.94
C ALA A 265 10.52 24.45 22.24
N VAL A 266 11.49 23.70 22.77
CA VAL A 266 11.33 22.80 23.91
C VAL A 266 12.14 23.30 25.11
N ALA A 267 13.46 23.43 24.99
CA ALA A 267 14.34 23.69 26.13
C ALA A 267 13.98 24.93 26.97
N PRO A 268 13.60 26.08 26.38
CA PRO A 268 13.21 27.26 27.16
C PRO A 268 11.92 27.10 27.97
N VAL A 269 11.05 26.15 27.60
CA VAL A 269 9.78 25.91 28.31
C VAL A 269 9.99 24.91 29.44
N TYR A 270 10.57 23.75 29.15
CA TYR A 270 10.70 22.67 30.15
C TYR A 270 11.91 22.84 31.06
N GLY A 271 13.01 23.44 30.57
CA GLY A 271 14.24 23.62 31.34
C GLY A 271 14.03 24.40 32.65
N PRO A 272 13.43 25.61 32.62
CA PRO A 272 13.14 26.37 33.83
C PRO A 272 12.20 25.61 34.80
N LEU A 273 11.21 24.89 34.28
CA LEU A 273 10.27 24.11 35.11
C LEU A 273 10.94 22.92 35.79
N LEU A 274 11.91 22.28 35.13
CA LEU A 274 12.74 21.24 35.75
C LEU A 274 13.63 21.82 36.84
N LEU A 275 14.30 22.95 36.57
CA LEU A 275 15.17 23.61 37.56
C LEU A 275 14.37 24.05 38.80
N ALA A 276 13.18 24.60 38.61
CA ALA A 276 12.29 24.98 39.70
C ALA A 276 11.88 23.76 40.55
N GLY A 277 11.46 22.67 39.91
CA GLY A 277 11.07 21.44 40.62
C GLY A 277 12.23 20.82 41.41
N MET A 278 13.43 20.78 40.82
CA MET A 278 14.64 20.29 41.50
C MET A 278 15.00 21.17 42.69
N GLY A 279 14.90 22.50 42.54
CA GLY A 279 15.13 23.46 43.63
C GLY A 279 14.13 23.28 44.79
N ILE A 280 12.84 23.12 44.48
CA ILE A 280 11.80 22.84 45.49
C ILE A 280 12.06 21.51 46.19
N GLY A 281 12.37 20.45 45.44
CA GLY A 281 12.67 19.14 46.00
C GLY A 281 13.89 19.15 46.92
N ALA A 282 14.97 19.82 46.50
CA ALA A 282 16.16 20.00 47.33
C ALA A 282 15.84 20.80 48.60
N TRP A 283 15.13 21.92 48.49
CA TRP A 283 14.74 22.71 49.66
C TRP A 283 13.90 21.91 50.66
N LEU A 284 12.97 21.08 50.19
CA LEU A 284 12.16 20.21 51.04
C LEU A 284 12.95 19.09 51.72
N LEU A 285 14.10 18.66 51.16
CA LEU A 285 14.96 17.64 51.78
C LEU A 285 15.80 18.17 52.93
N TYR A 286 16.13 19.47 52.92
CA TYR A 286 17.00 20.10 53.92
C TYR A 286 16.23 20.89 54.99
N ARG A 287 14.90 20.79 55.00
CA ARG A 287 14.00 21.47 55.94
C ARG A 287 13.39 20.47 56.92
#